data_AF-G3ACZ6-F1
#
_entry.id   AF-G3ACZ6-F1
#
_cell.length_a   1.000
_cell.length_b   1.000
_cell.length_c   1.000
_cell.angle_alpha   90.00
_cell.angle_beta   90.00
_cell.angle_gamma   90.00
#
_symmetry.space_group_name_H-M   'P 1'
#
loop_
_entity.id
_entity.type
_entity.pdbx_description
1 polymer ?
#
loop_
_entity_poly.entity_id
_entity_poly.type
_entity_poly.pdbx_seq_one_letter_code
_entity_poly.pdbx_strand_id
1 'polypeptide(L)'
;MMFNYIYTTFLTILYTVVMSLSLSLYLKEREKNYLLVSLYFLLLILNGLIVTMSETFQIFANDYNRQFMVNPIIETIYYLATFGIALKLVTELFEEKITTYQYGIYIVFALWLIVVPFMANSALKVWLYYFPSQLLTVYLGIYLLIHNRKMIPKSSLGKYVKLIGSLAIFFGLAIVVEDTFIIYFRDIYHTNMLKIHNRNVSEDIFHISLCLIAIKYFLTNYQKSNEEVAVIDIRNEKKETNDSVSNFEEDEYYFERFMDKYGITQREGEILELLLQRKHNQEIANQLYLSLGTVKTHTHNIFIKLQVEKRSEVCEVWEAFEKSELTQ
;
A
#
# COMPACT_ATOMS: atom_id res chain seq x y z
N MET A 1 -8.42 -3.20 -37.63
CA MET A 1 -7.33 -3.86 -36.89
C MET A 1 -6.41 -2.87 -36.19
N MET A 2 -5.75 -1.92 -36.90
CA MET A 2 -4.77 -1.01 -36.26
C MET A 2 -5.33 -0.17 -35.11
N PHE A 3 -6.54 0.38 -35.26
CA PHE A 3 -7.19 1.16 -34.20
C PHE A 3 -7.47 0.34 -32.93
N ASN A 4 -8.13 -0.81 -33.06
CA ASN A 4 -8.44 -1.69 -31.92
C ASN A 4 -7.17 -2.17 -31.21
N TYR A 5 -6.09 -2.44 -31.96
CA TYR A 5 -4.81 -2.81 -31.38
C TYR A 5 -4.23 -1.67 -30.54
N ILE A 6 -4.11 -0.46 -31.09
CA ILE A 6 -3.62 0.73 -30.36
C ILE A 6 -4.47 0.99 -29.12
N TYR A 7 -5.78 0.92 -29.28
CA TYR A 7 -6.74 1.11 -28.19
C TYR A 7 -6.53 0.12 -27.05
N THR A 8 -6.33 -1.17 -27.37
CA THR A 8 -6.13 -2.20 -26.33
C THR A 8 -4.77 -2.13 -25.69
N THR A 9 -3.73 -1.81 -26.46
CA THR A 9 -2.39 -1.54 -25.93
C THR A 9 -2.44 -0.38 -24.94
N PHE A 10 -3.16 0.71 -25.26
CA PHE A 10 -3.35 1.83 -24.35
C PHE A 10 -4.03 1.41 -23.04
N LEU A 11 -5.16 0.69 -23.11
CA LEU A 11 -5.87 0.19 -21.93
C LEU A 11 -4.97 -0.70 -21.06
N THR A 12 -4.22 -1.61 -21.70
CA THR A 12 -3.34 -2.56 -21.00
C THR A 12 -2.20 -1.82 -20.28
N ILE A 13 -1.60 -0.82 -20.93
CA ILE A 13 -0.60 0.06 -20.31
C ILE A 13 -1.19 0.77 -19.11
N LEU A 14 -2.37 1.38 -19.27
CA LEU A 14 -3.03 2.13 -18.20
C LEU A 14 -3.33 1.22 -17.00
N TYR A 15 -3.91 0.04 -17.21
CA TYR A 15 -4.20 -0.92 -16.15
C TYR A 15 -2.92 -1.42 -15.47
N THR A 16 -1.84 -1.64 -16.22
CA THR A 16 -0.54 -2.06 -15.67
C THR A 16 0.08 -0.99 -14.78
N VAL A 17 -0.07 0.29 -15.13
CA VAL A 17 0.40 1.41 -14.29
C VAL A 17 -0.33 1.41 -12.95
N VAL A 18 -1.67 1.29 -12.95
CA VAL A 18 -2.44 1.26 -11.70
C VAL A 18 -2.12 0.02 -10.86
N MET A 19 -2.04 -1.15 -11.50
CA MET A 19 -1.67 -2.39 -10.84
C MET A 19 -0.30 -2.29 -10.17
N SER A 20 0.72 -1.82 -10.89
CA SER A 20 2.09 -1.69 -10.36
C SER A 20 2.19 -0.69 -9.22
N LEU A 21 1.52 0.47 -9.31
CA LEU A 21 1.44 1.45 -8.23
C LEU A 21 0.79 0.86 -6.98
N SER A 22 -0.37 0.20 -7.15
CA SER A 22 -1.07 -0.42 -6.03
C SER A 22 -0.26 -1.55 -5.39
N LEU A 23 0.43 -2.37 -6.19
CA LEU A 23 1.29 -3.45 -5.68
C LEU A 23 2.50 -2.88 -4.92
N SER A 24 3.11 -1.81 -5.41
CA SER A 24 4.22 -1.13 -4.73
C SER A 24 3.80 -0.59 -3.36
N LEU A 25 2.64 0.08 -3.28
CA LEU A 25 2.08 0.56 -2.03
C LEU A 25 1.71 -0.59 -1.08
N TYR A 26 1.19 -1.71 -1.60
CA TYR A 26 0.96 -2.90 -0.79
C TYR A 26 2.24 -3.45 -0.17
N LEU A 27 3.35 -3.51 -0.93
CA LEU A 27 4.63 -3.99 -0.42
C LEU A 27 5.19 -3.09 0.70
N LYS A 28 4.90 -1.78 0.64
CA LYS A 28 5.31 -0.79 1.65
C LYS A 28 4.40 -0.78 2.89
N GLU A 29 3.10 -0.63 2.71
CA GLU A 29 2.13 -0.41 3.80
C GLU A 29 1.47 -1.70 4.31
N ARG A 30 1.54 -2.81 3.54
CA ARG A 30 0.90 -4.12 3.85
C ARG A 30 -0.62 -4.07 4.05
N GLU A 31 -1.26 -2.98 3.66
CA GLU A 31 -2.71 -2.80 3.71
C GLU A 31 -3.43 -3.61 2.62
N LYS A 32 -4.44 -4.39 3.03
CA LYS A 32 -5.16 -5.34 2.15
C LYS A 32 -5.83 -4.65 0.95
N ASN A 33 -6.26 -3.40 1.12
CA ASN A 33 -6.94 -2.63 0.09
C ASN A 33 -6.09 -2.50 -1.18
N TYR A 34 -4.79 -2.23 -1.05
CA TYR A 34 -3.91 -2.07 -2.21
C TYR A 34 -3.72 -3.40 -2.97
N LEU A 35 -3.63 -4.52 -2.25
CA LEU A 35 -3.56 -5.84 -2.86
C LEU A 35 -4.83 -6.16 -3.65
N LEU A 36 -6.01 -5.87 -3.09
CA LEU A 36 -7.28 -6.09 -3.75
C LEU A 36 -7.43 -5.24 -5.01
N VAL A 37 -6.99 -3.96 -4.99
CA VAL A 37 -6.96 -3.13 -6.21
C VAL A 37 -6.00 -3.72 -7.25
N SER A 38 -4.81 -4.16 -6.85
CA SER A 38 -3.86 -4.81 -7.76
C SER A 38 -4.46 -6.06 -8.41
N LEU A 39 -5.12 -6.91 -7.62
CA LEU A 39 -5.75 -8.13 -8.12
C LEU A 39 -6.92 -7.81 -9.07
N TYR A 40 -7.70 -6.78 -8.78
CA TYR A 40 -8.78 -6.32 -9.65
C TYR A 40 -8.25 -5.89 -11.03
N PHE A 41 -7.23 -5.04 -11.07
CA PHE A 41 -6.63 -4.61 -12.34
C PHE A 41 -5.89 -5.73 -13.08
N LEU A 42 -5.32 -6.70 -12.37
CA LEU A 42 -4.78 -7.91 -12.99
C LEU A 42 -5.86 -8.67 -13.78
N LEU A 43 -7.06 -8.85 -13.19
CA LEU A 43 -8.17 -9.51 -13.89
C LEU A 43 -8.61 -8.73 -15.13
N LEU A 44 -8.62 -7.40 -15.07
CA LEU A 44 -8.93 -6.56 -16.24
C LEU A 44 -7.89 -6.72 -17.35
N ILE A 45 -6.60 -6.81 -17.02
CA ILE A 45 -5.54 -7.08 -17.99
C ILE A 45 -5.73 -8.45 -18.62
N LEU A 46 -5.97 -9.49 -17.83
CA LEU A 46 -6.18 -10.85 -18.34
C LEU A 46 -7.40 -10.92 -19.27
N ASN A 47 -8.51 -10.29 -18.89
CA ASN A 47 -9.69 -10.20 -19.76
C ASN A 47 -9.39 -9.41 -21.05
N GLY A 48 -8.71 -8.27 -20.95
CA GLY A 48 -8.29 -7.47 -22.10
C GLY A 48 -7.39 -8.24 -23.08
N LEU A 49 -6.52 -9.12 -22.58
CA LEU A 49 -5.72 -10.02 -23.42
C LEU A 49 -6.61 -11.00 -24.20
N ILE A 50 -7.60 -11.61 -23.55
CA ILE A 50 -8.53 -12.55 -24.18
C ILE A 50 -9.35 -11.86 -25.27
N VAL A 51 -9.87 -10.66 -24.99
CA VAL A 51 -10.59 -9.83 -25.98
C VAL A 51 -9.66 -9.48 -27.17
N THR A 52 -8.40 -9.15 -26.90
CA THR A 52 -7.42 -8.88 -27.97
C THR A 52 -7.19 -10.11 -28.85
N MET A 53 -7.07 -11.29 -28.22
CA MET A 53 -6.90 -12.55 -28.93
C MET A 53 -8.12 -12.84 -29.81
N SER A 54 -9.34 -12.61 -29.31
CA SER A 54 -10.58 -12.83 -30.07
C SER A 54 -10.80 -11.82 -31.20
N GLU A 55 -10.23 -10.62 -31.12
CA GLU A 55 -10.29 -9.63 -32.21
C GLU A 55 -9.20 -9.82 -33.27
N THR A 56 -8.04 -10.37 -32.88
CA THR A 56 -6.87 -10.48 -33.75
C THR A 56 -6.82 -11.82 -34.49
N PHE A 57 -7.17 -12.92 -33.81
CA PHE A 57 -6.99 -14.26 -34.33
C PHE A 57 -8.35 -14.93 -34.58
N GLN A 58 -8.73 -15.09 -35.85
CA GLN A 58 -10.02 -15.69 -36.22
C GLN A 58 -10.20 -17.12 -35.69
N ILE A 59 -9.11 -17.91 -35.67
CA ILE A 59 -9.15 -19.30 -35.17
C ILE A 59 -9.50 -19.30 -33.67
N PHE A 60 -8.83 -18.45 -32.90
CA PHE A 60 -9.12 -18.29 -31.48
C PHE A 60 -10.54 -17.76 -31.27
N ALA A 61 -10.96 -16.73 -32.03
CA ALA A 61 -12.29 -16.14 -31.93
C ALA A 61 -13.41 -17.17 -32.15
N ASN A 62 -13.28 -18.02 -33.17
CA ASN A 62 -14.27 -19.04 -33.49
C ASN A 62 -14.39 -20.10 -32.39
N ASP A 63 -13.25 -20.55 -31.86
CA ASP A 63 -13.22 -21.54 -30.79
C ASP A 63 -13.74 -20.95 -29.47
N TYR A 64 -13.25 -19.77 -29.11
CA TYR A 64 -13.65 -19.01 -27.93
C TYR A 64 -15.16 -18.73 -27.91
N ASN A 65 -15.72 -18.19 -29.00
CA ASN A 65 -17.15 -17.91 -29.08
C ASN A 65 -17.99 -19.19 -29.01
N ARG A 66 -17.52 -20.29 -29.62
CA ARG A 66 -18.22 -21.58 -29.54
C ARG A 66 -18.22 -22.13 -28.12
N GLN A 67 -17.08 -22.05 -27.43
CA GLN A 67 -16.97 -22.42 -26.02
C GLN A 67 -17.89 -21.55 -25.16
N PHE A 68 -17.89 -20.23 -25.36
CA PHE A 68 -18.79 -19.31 -24.66
C PHE A 68 -20.27 -19.72 -24.77
N MET A 69 -20.72 -20.11 -25.97
CA MET A 69 -22.11 -20.53 -26.17
C MET A 69 -22.46 -21.84 -25.46
N VAL A 70 -21.49 -22.71 -25.16
CA VAL A 70 -21.72 -24.02 -24.51
C VAL A 70 -21.46 -23.94 -23.00
N ASN A 71 -20.30 -23.40 -22.63
CA ASN A 71 -19.83 -23.29 -21.25
C ASN A 71 -18.86 -22.09 -21.11
N PRO A 72 -19.36 -20.90 -20.72
CA PRO A 72 -18.57 -19.68 -20.61
C PRO A 72 -17.73 -19.66 -19.31
N ILE A 73 -16.81 -20.63 -19.16
CA ILE A 73 -16.02 -20.80 -17.92
C ILE A 73 -15.17 -19.56 -17.65
N ILE A 74 -14.50 -19.04 -18.68
CA ILE A 74 -13.55 -17.93 -18.57
C ILE A 74 -14.28 -16.68 -18.07
N GLU A 75 -15.40 -16.34 -18.70
CA GLU A 75 -16.25 -15.21 -18.33
C GLU A 75 -16.86 -15.40 -16.96
N THR A 76 -17.27 -16.62 -16.62
CA THR A 76 -17.87 -16.92 -15.31
C THR A 76 -16.86 -16.68 -14.20
N ILE A 77 -15.63 -17.15 -14.36
CA ILE A 77 -14.54 -16.92 -13.41
C ILE A 77 -14.24 -15.43 -13.32
N TYR A 78 -14.17 -14.74 -14.46
CA TYR A 78 -13.89 -13.30 -14.52
C TYR A 78 -14.95 -12.48 -13.76
N TYR A 79 -16.25 -12.69 -14.05
CA TYR A 79 -17.33 -11.93 -13.41
C TYR A 79 -17.46 -12.24 -11.92
N LEU A 80 -17.28 -13.49 -11.51
CA LEU A 80 -17.27 -13.84 -10.09
C LEU A 80 -16.09 -13.21 -9.34
N ALA A 81 -14.89 -13.31 -9.90
CA ALA A 81 -13.69 -12.77 -9.27
C ALA A 81 -13.74 -11.24 -9.19
N THR A 82 -14.12 -10.55 -10.27
CA THR A 82 -14.23 -9.08 -10.29
C THR A 82 -15.29 -8.57 -9.32
N PHE A 83 -16.50 -9.17 -9.32
CA PHE A 83 -17.53 -8.77 -8.37
C PHE A 83 -17.14 -9.07 -6.92
N GLY A 84 -16.55 -10.25 -6.64
CA GLY A 84 -16.10 -10.61 -5.30
C GLY A 84 -15.04 -9.67 -4.75
N ILE A 85 -14.06 -9.29 -5.58
CA ILE A 85 -13.02 -8.32 -5.20
C ILE A 85 -13.63 -6.92 -5.03
N ALA A 86 -14.51 -6.48 -5.94
CA ALA A 86 -15.16 -5.19 -5.83
C ALA A 86 -16.02 -5.08 -4.57
N LEU A 87 -16.81 -6.11 -4.26
CA LEU A 87 -17.58 -6.18 -3.02
C LEU A 87 -16.66 -6.12 -1.80
N LYS A 88 -15.57 -6.90 -1.80
CA LYS A 88 -14.61 -6.90 -0.69
C LYS A 88 -13.95 -5.53 -0.51
N LEU A 89 -13.53 -4.88 -1.60
CA LEU A 89 -13.00 -3.51 -1.59
C LEU A 89 -13.97 -2.51 -0.96
N VAL A 90 -15.24 -2.56 -1.38
CA VAL A 90 -16.27 -1.67 -0.85
C VAL A 90 -16.48 -1.90 0.65
N THR A 91 -16.54 -3.16 1.11
CA THR A 91 -16.71 -3.45 2.54
C THR A 91 -15.50 -3.04 3.38
N GLU A 92 -14.29 -3.29 2.90
CA GLU A 92 -13.05 -2.93 3.60
C GLU A 92 -12.90 -1.40 3.68
N LEU A 93 -13.37 -0.68 2.67
CA LEU A 93 -13.39 0.79 2.64
C LEU A 93 -14.25 1.40 3.75
N PHE A 94 -15.32 0.72 4.15
CA PHE A 94 -16.18 1.14 5.26
C PHE A 94 -15.85 0.45 6.59
N GLU A 95 -14.77 -0.33 6.65
CA GLU A 95 -14.40 -1.17 7.81
C GLU A 95 -15.53 -2.14 8.24
N GLU A 96 -16.39 -2.50 7.29
CA GLU A 96 -17.52 -3.40 7.49
C GLU A 96 -17.16 -4.83 7.06
N LYS A 97 -17.80 -5.83 7.69
CA LYS A 97 -17.76 -7.21 7.20
C LYS A 97 -18.81 -7.41 6.12
N ILE A 98 -18.57 -8.34 5.20
CA ILE A 98 -19.58 -8.76 4.21
C ILE A 98 -20.79 -9.32 4.96
N THR A 99 -21.96 -8.74 4.69
CA THR A 99 -23.21 -9.12 5.35
C THR A 99 -23.78 -10.42 4.77
N THR A 100 -24.61 -11.14 5.54
CA THR A 100 -25.24 -12.39 5.09
C THR A 100 -26.05 -12.21 3.80
N TYR A 101 -26.71 -11.07 3.65
CA TYR A 101 -27.46 -10.74 2.43
C TYR A 101 -26.54 -10.58 1.21
N GLN A 102 -25.36 -9.96 1.36
CA GLN A 102 -24.38 -9.82 0.29
C GLN A 102 -23.79 -11.17 -0.15
N TYR A 103 -23.57 -12.10 0.77
CA TYR A 103 -23.24 -13.49 0.42
C TYR A 103 -24.36 -14.16 -0.37
N GLY A 104 -25.62 -13.94 0.04
CA GLY A 104 -26.79 -14.40 -0.70
C GLY A 104 -26.81 -13.88 -2.15
N ILE A 105 -26.58 -12.57 -2.35
CA ILE A 105 -26.45 -11.98 -3.69
C ILE A 105 -25.36 -12.68 -4.49
N TYR A 106 -24.17 -12.85 -3.91
CA TYR A 106 -23.04 -13.48 -4.60
C TYR A 106 -23.34 -14.93 -5.03
N ILE A 107 -24.00 -15.70 -4.16
CA ILE A 107 -24.40 -17.09 -4.47
C ILE A 107 -25.45 -17.11 -5.58
N VAL A 108 -26.48 -16.26 -5.49
CA VAL A 108 -27.51 -16.16 -6.54
C VAL A 108 -26.88 -15.77 -7.87
N PHE A 109 -25.94 -14.84 -7.86
CA PHE A 109 -25.20 -14.46 -9.06
C PHE A 109 -24.38 -15.61 -9.65
N ALA A 110 -23.65 -16.37 -8.82
CA ALA A 110 -22.90 -17.54 -9.26
C ALA A 110 -23.81 -18.62 -9.85
N LEU A 111 -24.93 -18.91 -9.20
CA LEU A 111 -25.93 -19.85 -9.71
C LEU A 111 -26.52 -19.37 -11.03
N TRP A 112 -26.80 -18.07 -11.16
CA TRP A 112 -27.30 -17.48 -12.40
C TRP A 112 -26.34 -17.70 -13.57
N LEU A 113 -25.05 -17.41 -13.39
CA LEU A 113 -24.02 -17.61 -14.41
C LEU A 113 -23.85 -19.08 -14.81
N ILE A 114 -24.15 -20.02 -13.92
CA ILE A 114 -24.13 -21.46 -14.21
C ILE A 114 -25.40 -21.91 -14.94
N VAL A 115 -26.57 -21.37 -14.58
CA VAL A 115 -27.87 -21.82 -15.11
C VAL A 115 -28.16 -21.28 -16.51
N VAL A 116 -27.87 -20.01 -16.78
CA VAL A 116 -28.20 -19.37 -18.08
C VAL A 116 -27.55 -20.07 -19.28
N PRO A 117 -26.30 -20.57 -19.22
CA PRO A 117 -25.69 -21.33 -20.31
C PRO A 117 -26.50 -22.55 -20.78
N PHE A 118 -27.37 -23.14 -19.94
CA PHE A 118 -28.24 -24.26 -20.34
C PHE A 118 -29.43 -23.85 -21.22
N MET A 119 -29.69 -22.55 -21.40
CA MET A 119 -30.72 -22.06 -22.31
C MET A 119 -30.33 -22.32 -23.77
N ALA A 120 -31.34 -22.34 -24.64
CA ALA A 120 -31.15 -22.43 -26.09
C ALA A 120 -30.36 -21.22 -26.62
N ASN A 121 -29.48 -21.48 -27.61
CA ASN A 121 -28.64 -20.45 -28.21
C ASN A 121 -29.50 -19.35 -28.84
N SER A 122 -29.40 -18.16 -28.28
CA SER A 122 -30.17 -16.98 -28.66
C SER A 122 -29.50 -15.72 -28.15
N ALA A 123 -29.81 -14.58 -28.75
CA ALA A 123 -29.39 -13.28 -28.22
C ALA A 123 -29.86 -13.08 -26.77
N LEU A 124 -31.07 -13.55 -26.43
CA LEU A 124 -31.62 -13.47 -25.08
C LEU A 124 -30.74 -14.22 -24.05
N LYS A 125 -30.23 -15.41 -24.38
CA LYS A 125 -29.32 -16.16 -23.51
C LYS A 125 -28.07 -15.34 -23.18
N VAL A 126 -27.44 -14.77 -24.20
CA VAL A 126 -26.22 -13.97 -24.05
C VAL A 126 -26.49 -12.71 -23.25
N TRP A 127 -27.61 -12.03 -23.53
CA TRP A 127 -28.03 -10.85 -22.77
C TRP A 127 -28.29 -11.16 -21.29
N LEU A 128 -29.04 -12.24 -21.01
CA LEU A 128 -29.32 -12.68 -19.63
C LEU A 128 -28.04 -13.11 -18.91
N TYR A 129 -27.04 -13.62 -19.61
CA TYR A 129 -25.78 -14.02 -19.01
C TYR A 129 -25.01 -12.81 -18.46
N TYR A 130 -24.90 -11.74 -19.26
CA TYR A 130 -24.16 -10.54 -18.86
C TYR A 130 -24.94 -9.67 -17.87
N PHE A 131 -26.25 -9.47 -18.09
CA PHE A 131 -27.11 -8.49 -17.40
C PHE A 131 -26.96 -8.36 -15.87
N PRO A 132 -26.86 -9.45 -15.08
CA PRO A 132 -26.72 -9.32 -13.63
C PRO A 132 -25.42 -8.65 -13.21
N SER A 133 -24.34 -8.77 -13.99
CA SER A 133 -23.05 -8.13 -13.67
C SER A 133 -23.18 -6.59 -13.67
N GLN A 134 -23.94 -6.03 -14.62
CA GLN A 134 -24.23 -4.60 -14.65
C GLN A 134 -25.15 -4.19 -13.51
N LEU A 135 -26.18 -4.98 -13.19
CA LEU A 135 -27.02 -4.74 -12.02
C LEU A 135 -26.22 -4.70 -10.72
N LEU A 136 -25.25 -5.61 -10.56
CA LEU A 136 -24.37 -5.65 -9.41
C LEU A 136 -23.42 -4.46 -9.34
N THR A 137 -22.96 -3.97 -10.50
CA THR A 137 -22.18 -2.73 -10.59
C THR A 137 -22.99 -1.53 -10.14
N VAL A 138 -24.25 -1.42 -10.59
CA VAL A 138 -25.19 -0.39 -10.14
C VAL A 138 -25.46 -0.51 -8.64
N TYR A 139 -25.66 -1.73 -8.14
CA TYR A 139 -25.85 -2.00 -6.70
C TYR A 139 -24.66 -1.53 -5.87
N LEU A 140 -23.41 -1.84 -6.28
CA LEU A 140 -22.21 -1.36 -5.57
C LEU A 140 -22.12 0.18 -5.60
N GLY A 141 -22.51 0.80 -6.71
CA GLY A 141 -22.60 2.25 -6.82
C GLY A 141 -23.60 2.87 -5.84
N ILE A 142 -24.81 2.30 -5.75
CA ILE A 142 -25.84 2.71 -4.78
C ILE A 142 -25.34 2.50 -3.35
N TYR A 143 -24.71 1.34 -3.07
CA TYR A 143 -24.17 1.02 -1.76
C TYR A 143 -23.16 2.07 -1.31
N LEU A 144 -22.21 2.43 -2.18
CA LEU A 144 -21.22 3.49 -1.93
C LEU A 144 -21.89 4.83 -1.62
N LEU A 145 -22.90 5.25 -2.39
CA LEU A 145 -23.59 6.53 -2.18
C LEU A 145 -24.36 6.58 -0.85
N ILE A 146 -25.05 5.51 -0.48
CA ILE A 146 -25.81 5.42 0.77
C ILE A 146 -24.87 5.41 1.98
N HIS A 147 -23.84 4.57 1.94
CA HIS A 147 -22.93 4.37 3.07
C HIS A 147 -21.87 5.48 3.19
N ASN A 148 -21.68 6.32 2.18
CA ASN A 148 -20.77 7.47 2.23
C ASN A 148 -21.04 8.41 3.42
N ARG A 149 -22.28 8.49 3.93
CA ARG A 149 -22.61 9.33 5.11
C ARG A 149 -22.01 8.80 6.42
N LYS A 150 -21.71 7.51 6.51
CA LYS A 150 -21.11 6.85 7.68
C LYS A 150 -19.57 6.91 7.66
N MET A 151 -18.97 7.44 6.60
CA MET A 151 -17.51 7.59 6.56
C MET A 151 -17.03 8.54 7.65
N ILE A 152 -16.25 7.99 8.58
CA ILE A 152 -15.41 8.75 9.48
C ILE A 152 -14.31 9.41 8.61
N PRO A 153 -14.02 10.72 8.76
CA PRO A 153 -13.16 11.50 7.85
C PRO A 153 -11.65 11.16 7.94
N LYS A 154 -11.29 9.90 8.18
CA LYS A 154 -9.89 9.47 8.35
C LYS A 154 -9.17 9.17 7.02
N SER A 155 -9.88 8.86 5.92
CA SER A 155 -9.24 8.49 4.64
C SER A 155 -9.36 9.58 3.56
N SER A 156 -8.26 9.86 2.85
CA SER A 156 -8.21 10.73 1.66
C SER A 156 -9.15 10.23 0.54
N LEU A 157 -9.54 8.95 0.58
CA LEU A 157 -10.41 8.29 -0.39
C LEU A 157 -11.88 8.73 -0.29
N GLY A 158 -12.33 9.22 0.87
CA GLY A 158 -13.71 9.68 1.07
C GLY A 158 -14.17 10.76 0.09
N LYS A 159 -13.24 11.58 -0.42
CA LYS A 159 -13.52 12.59 -1.46
C LYS A 159 -13.95 11.96 -2.79
N TYR A 160 -13.48 10.76 -3.08
CA TYR A 160 -13.72 10.07 -4.35
C TYR A 160 -14.88 9.06 -4.29
N VAL A 161 -15.32 8.63 -3.10
CA VAL A 161 -16.38 7.63 -2.93
C VAL A 161 -17.68 8.01 -3.64
N LYS A 162 -18.13 9.26 -3.47
CA LYS A 162 -19.34 9.75 -4.17
C LYS A 162 -19.17 9.72 -5.69
N LEU A 163 -17.99 10.10 -6.18
CA LEU A 163 -17.69 10.11 -7.60
C LEU A 163 -17.67 8.69 -8.16
N ILE A 164 -16.97 7.76 -7.50
CA ILE A 164 -16.93 6.34 -7.88
C ILE A 164 -18.33 5.74 -7.88
N GLY A 165 -19.13 5.98 -6.83
CA GLY A 165 -20.50 5.48 -6.74
C GLY A 165 -21.40 6.03 -7.85
N SER A 166 -21.30 7.33 -8.15
CA SER A 166 -22.05 7.95 -9.24
C SER A 166 -21.64 7.41 -10.62
N LEU A 167 -20.34 7.21 -10.85
CA LEU A 167 -19.81 6.63 -12.08
C LEU A 167 -20.29 5.19 -12.26
N ALA A 168 -20.27 4.38 -11.20
CA ALA A 168 -20.72 2.99 -11.26
C ALA A 168 -22.20 2.87 -11.62
N ILE A 169 -23.06 3.76 -11.11
CA ILE A 169 -24.49 3.80 -11.49
C ILE A 169 -24.64 4.23 -12.95
N PHE A 170 -24.01 5.35 -13.33
CA PHE A 170 -24.13 5.90 -14.67
C PHE A 170 -23.65 4.91 -15.73
N PHE A 171 -22.43 4.39 -15.58
CA PHE A 171 -21.86 3.44 -16.52
C PHE A 171 -22.50 2.06 -16.42
N GLY A 172 -22.93 1.61 -15.24
CA GLY A 172 -23.69 0.36 -15.13
C GLY A 172 -24.95 0.38 -16.00
N LEU A 173 -25.67 1.51 -16.04
CA LEU A 173 -26.82 1.69 -16.94
C LEU A 173 -26.40 1.83 -18.41
N ALA A 174 -25.33 2.58 -18.69
CA ALA A 174 -24.83 2.76 -20.06
C ALA A 174 -24.37 1.44 -20.68
N ILE A 175 -23.69 0.58 -19.91
CA ILE A 175 -23.24 -0.75 -20.32
C ILE A 175 -24.44 -1.62 -20.70
N VAL A 176 -25.53 -1.61 -19.91
CA VAL A 176 -26.75 -2.36 -20.26
C VAL A 176 -27.33 -1.90 -21.60
N VAL A 177 -27.36 -0.58 -21.85
CA VAL A 177 -27.86 -0.02 -23.12
C VAL A 177 -26.97 -0.45 -24.28
N GLU A 178 -25.65 -0.34 -24.12
CA GLU A 178 -24.68 -0.73 -25.14
C GLU A 178 -24.72 -2.24 -25.43
N ASP A 179 -24.73 -3.09 -24.40
CA ASP A 179 -24.82 -4.54 -24.54
C ASP A 179 -26.12 -4.95 -25.23
N THR A 180 -27.25 -4.32 -24.86
CA THR A 180 -28.53 -4.57 -25.53
C THR A 180 -28.45 -4.26 -27.02
N PHE A 181 -27.79 -3.16 -27.38
CA PHE A 181 -27.60 -2.79 -28.78
C PHE A 181 -26.68 -3.78 -29.51
N ILE A 182 -25.51 -4.10 -28.93
CA ILE A 182 -24.53 -4.99 -29.55
C ILE A 182 -25.11 -6.40 -29.73
N ILE A 183 -25.70 -6.97 -28.69
CA ILE A 183 -26.21 -8.35 -28.67
C ILE A 183 -27.36 -8.53 -29.67
N TYR A 184 -28.31 -7.60 -29.72
CA TYR A 184 -29.48 -7.77 -30.59
C TYR A 184 -29.27 -7.30 -32.04
N PHE A 185 -28.42 -6.29 -32.27
CA PHE A 185 -28.31 -5.65 -33.59
C PHE A 185 -26.98 -5.92 -34.30
N ARG A 186 -25.90 -6.25 -33.57
CA ARG A 186 -24.57 -6.42 -34.16
C ARG A 186 -24.10 -7.87 -34.18
N ASP A 187 -24.46 -8.66 -33.19
CA ASP A 187 -24.01 -10.05 -33.06
C ASP A 187 -24.83 -11.04 -33.90
N ILE A 188 -24.17 -12.15 -34.25
CA ILE A 188 -24.77 -13.23 -35.02
C ILE A 188 -24.58 -14.54 -34.27
N TYR A 189 -25.69 -15.20 -33.92
CA TYR A 189 -25.72 -16.42 -33.09
C TYR A 189 -26.12 -17.68 -33.86
N HIS A 190 -25.96 -17.69 -35.19
CA HIS A 190 -26.25 -18.88 -36.00
C HIS A 190 -25.10 -19.88 -35.92
N THR A 191 -25.42 -21.18 -35.83
CA THR A 191 -24.45 -22.28 -35.68
C THR A 191 -23.36 -22.32 -36.75
N ASN A 192 -23.68 -21.87 -37.97
CA ASN A 192 -22.74 -21.87 -39.10
C ASN A 192 -21.91 -20.58 -39.21
N MET A 193 -22.36 -19.49 -38.59
CA MET A 193 -21.72 -18.17 -38.63
C MET A 193 -21.91 -17.49 -37.27
N LEU A 194 -21.06 -17.86 -36.32
CA LEU A 194 -21.05 -17.28 -34.97
C LEU A 194 -20.08 -16.11 -34.92
N LYS A 195 -20.57 -14.93 -34.59
CA LYS A 195 -19.76 -13.73 -34.41
C LYS A 195 -20.28 -12.91 -33.24
N ILE A 196 -19.51 -12.90 -32.17
CA ILE A 196 -19.80 -12.16 -30.93
C ILE A 196 -18.78 -11.03 -30.82
N HIS A 197 -19.24 -9.83 -30.53
CA HIS A 197 -18.38 -8.68 -30.26
C HIS A 197 -18.16 -8.57 -28.75
N ASN A 198 -16.96 -8.94 -28.29
CA ASN A 198 -16.63 -9.02 -26.86
C ASN A 198 -16.24 -7.68 -26.22
N ARG A 199 -16.33 -6.56 -26.96
CA ARG A 199 -15.86 -5.24 -26.49
C ARG A 199 -17.02 -4.31 -26.20
N ASN A 200 -16.98 -3.71 -25.02
CA ASN A 200 -17.93 -2.69 -24.58
C ASN A 200 -17.18 -1.38 -24.24
N VAL A 201 -17.49 -0.32 -24.97
CA VAL A 201 -16.83 0.98 -24.86
C VAL A 201 -17.23 1.67 -23.56
N SER A 202 -18.49 1.58 -23.14
CA SER A 202 -18.95 2.14 -21.87
C SER A 202 -18.24 1.52 -20.68
N GLU A 203 -18.00 0.22 -20.74
CA GLU A 203 -17.22 -0.51 -19.74
C GLU A 203 -15.76 -0.04 -19.70
N ASP A 204 -15.12 0.12 -20.85
CA ASP A 204 -13.75 0.63 -20.91
C ASP A 204 -13.64 2.06 -20.36
N ILE A 205 -14.58 2.96 -20.70
CA ILE A 205 -14.59 4.35 -20.19
C ILE A 205 -14.80 4.38 -18.68
N PHE A 206 -15.65 3.50 -18.15
CA PHE A 206 -15.82 3.34 -16.70
C PHE A 206 -14.50 2.99 -16.01
N HIS A 207 -13.80 1.97 -16.51
CA HIS A 207 -12.53 1.53 -15.94
C HIS A 207 -11.41 2.56 -16.12
N ILE A 208 -11.35 3.26 -17.25
CA ILE A 208 -10.43 4.41 -17.44
C ILE A 208 -10.69 5.47 -16.35
N SER A 209 -11.96 5.77 -16.06
CA SER A 209 -12.34 6.74 -15.02
C SER A 209 -11.86 6.27 -13.64
N LEU A 210 -12.00 4.98 -13.33
CA LEU A 210 -11.45 4.39 -12.09
C LEU A 210 -9.92 4.47 -12.05
N CYS A 211 -9.22 4.23 -13.16
CA CYS A 211 -7.76 4.37 -13.24
C CYS A 211 -7.32 5.79 -12.88
N LEU A 212 -7.96 6.81 -13.45
CA LEU A 212 -7.60 8.21 -13.18
C LEU A 212 -7.78 8.56 -11.70
N ILE A 213 -8.87 8.08 -11.08
CA ILE A 213 -9.12 8.26 -9.64
C ILE A 213 -8.05 7.51 -8.82
N ALA A 214 -7.76 6.26 -9.17
CA ALA A 214 -6.77 5.43 -8.47
C ALA A 214 -5.36 6.04 -8.55
N ILE A 215 -4.91 6.48 -9.72
CA ILE A 215 -3.62 7.15 -9.90
C ILE A 215 -3.55 8.39 -9.02
N LYS A 216 -4.58 9.25 -9.07
CA LYS A 216 -4.62 10.47 -8.26
C LYS A 216 -4.57 10.15 -6.75
N TYR A 217 -5.31 9.14 -6.31
CA TYR A 217 -5.30 8.68 -4.93
C TYR A 217 -3.93 8.15 -4.51
N PHE A 218 -3.33 7.26 -5.30
CA PHE A 218 -2.02 6.66 -5.00
C PHE A 218 -0.90 7.69 -5.01
N LEU A 219 -0.87 8.62 -5.95
CA LEU A 219 0.13 9.69 -5.97
C LEU A 219 0.03 10.60 -4.73
N THR A 220 -1.19 10.94 -4.33
CA THR A 220 -1.42 11.77 -3.13
C THR A 220 -0.94 11.04 -1.86
N ASN A 221 -1.25 9.75 -1.73
CA ASN A 221 -0.83 8.96 -0.57
C ASN A 221 0.67 8.64 -0.59
N TYR A 222 1.26 8.41 -1.76
CA TYR A 222 2.69 8.18 -1.91
C TYR A 222 3.49 9.40 -1.46
N GLN A 223 3.08 10.60 -1.89
CA GLN A 223 3.68 11.87 -1.44
C GLN A 223 3.56 12.04 0.07
N LYS A 224 2.37 11.83 0.64
CA LYS A 224 2.16 11.94 2.09
C LYS A 224 3.03 10.96 2.88
N SER A 225 3.16 9.71 2.40
CA SER A 225 4.02 8.71 3.05
C SER A 225 5.51 9.07 2.99
N ASN A 226 5.97 9.75 1.92
CA ASN A 226 7.36 10.18 1.79
C ASN A 226 7.62 11.48 2.56
N GLU A 227 6.64 12.37 2.67
CA GLU A 227 6.69 13.55 3.53
C GLU A 227 6.73 13.16 5.02
N GLU A 228 5.93 12.18 5.45
CA GLU A 228 5.98 11.68 6.82
C GLU A 228 7.33 11.01 7.14
N VAL A 229 7.90 10.23 6.20
CA VAL A 229 9.26 9.68 6.36
C VAL A 229 10.32 10.78 6.38
N ALA A 230 10.27 11.76 5.47
CA ALA A 230 11.20 12.88 5.45
C ALA A 230 11.10 13.76 6.72
N VAL A 231 9.90 13.96 7.26
CA VAL A 231 9.69 14.68 8.53
C VAL A 231 10.19 13.87 9.72
N ILE A 232 10.05 12.53 9.70
CA ILE A 232 10.63 11.65 10.72
C ILE A 232 12.16 11.69 10.65
N ASP A 233 12.75 11.63 9.46
CA ASP A 233 14.20 11.72 9.26
C ASP A 233 14.73 13.09 9.71
N ILE A 234 14.08 14.19 9.31
CA ILE A 234 14.43 15.55 9.78
C ILE A 234 14.22 15.69 11.29
N ARG A 235 13.21 15.05 11.88
CA ARG A 235 12.96 15.07 13.32
C ARG A 235 13.99 14.22 14.07
N ASN A 236 14.43 13.10 13.52
CA ASN A 236 15.47 12.24 14.09
C ASN A 236 16.83 12.93 13.98
N GLU A 237 17.16 13.53 12.83
CA GLU A 237 18.34 14.39 12.67
C GLU A 237 18.30 15.57 13.65
N LYS A 238 17.16 16.25 13.79
CA LYS A 238 17.01 17.33 14.78
C LYS A 238 17.09 16.85 16.22
N LYS A 239 16.68 15.63 16.52
CA LYS A 239 16.76 15.05 17.85
C LYS A 239 18.19 14.65 18.16
N GLU A 240 18.92 14.07 17.21
CA GLU A 240 20.36 13.79 17.31
C GLU A 240 21.18 15.09 17.39
N THR A 241 20.84 16.16 16.66
CA THR A 241 21.54 17.46 16.78
C THR A 241 21.13 18.26 18.02
N ASN A 242 19.89 18.18 18.49
CA ASN A 242 19.49 18.88 19.72
C ASN A 242 19.98 18.15 20.97
N ASP A 243 19.93 16.80 21.00
CA ASP A 243 20.46 16.02 22.12
C ASP A 243 22.00 16.12 22.17
N SER A 244 22.69 16.25 21.03
CA SER A 244 24.16 16.47 21.05
C SER A 244 24.56 17.90 21.40
N VAL A 245 23.80 18.93 21.03
CA VAL A 245 24.17 20.32 21.36
C VAL A 245 23.78 20.69 22.80
N SER A 246 22.69 20.14 23.37
CA SER A 246 22.35 20.35 24.78
C SER A 246 23.19 19.50 25.73
N ASN A 247 23.51 18.24 25.37
CA ASN A 247 24.33 17.40 26.23
C ASN A 247 25.78 17.85 26.30
N PHE A 248 26.34 18.49 25.25
CA PHE A 248 27.74 18.96 25.32
C PHE A 248 27.93 20.08 26.36
N GLU A 249 26.98 21.01 26.51
CA GLU A 249 27.07 22.08 27.52
C GLU A 249 26.74 21.57 28.95
N GLU A 250 25.82 20.61 29.08
CA GLU A 250 25.48 19.99 30.38
C GLU A 250 26.56 19.00 30.86
N ASP A 251 27.09 18.14 29.99
CA ASP A 251 28.14 17.17 30.32
C ASP A 251 29.45 17.86 30.73
N GLU A 252 29.83 18.96 30.05
CA GLU A 252 31.00 19.76 30.41
C GLU A 252 30.82 20.44 31.78
N TYR A 253 29.61 20.95 32.08
CA TYR A 253 29.27 21.53 33.39
C TYR A 253 29.32 20.49 34.53
N TYR A 254 28.72 19.31 34.35
CA TYR A 254 28.77 18.25 35.36
C TYR A 254 30.18 17.71 35.55
N PHE A 255 30.97 17.63 34.47
CA PHE A 255 32.35 17.18 34.54
C PHE A 255 33.23 18.17 35.31
N GLU A 256 33.11 19.47 35.07
CA GLU A 256 33.80 20.50 35.85
C GLU A 256 33.42 20.43 37.34
N ARG A 257 32.13 20.30 37.66
CA ARG A 257 31.65 20.20 39.05
C ARG A 257 32.14 18.94 39.76
N PHE A 258 32.24 17.82 39.03
CA PHE A 258 32.83 16.60 39.54
C PHE A 258 34.32 16.77 39.83
N MET A 259 35.06 17.40 38.92
CA MET A 259 36.48 17.69 39.12
C MET A 259 36.71 18.56 40.36
N ASP A 260 35.90 19.61 40.54
CA ASP A 260 35.96 20.49 41.71
C ASP A 260 35.66 19.75 43.02
N LYS A 261 34.61 18.91 43.04
CA LYS A 261 34.18 18.17 44.24
C LYS A 261 35.26 17.23 44.76
N TYR A 262 35.99 16.57 43.86
CA TYR A 262 37.02 15.58 44.22
C TYR A 262 38.46 16.14 44.09
N GLY A 263 38.62 17.43 43.78
CA GLY A 263 39.91 18.08 43.62
C GLY A 263 40.76 17.48 42.50
N ILE A 264 40.13 17.03 41.42
CA ILE A 264 40.80 16.48 40.24
C ILE A 264 41.44 17.64 39.46
N THR A 265 42.74 17.54 39.18
CA THR A 265 43.44 18.56 38.39
C THR A 265 43.08 18.43 36.92
N GLN A 266 43.25 19.50 36.12
CA GLN A 266 42.97 19.47 34.68
C GLN A 266 43.66 18.29 33.96
N ARG A 267 44.92 18.00 34.28
CA ARG A 267 45.66 16.88 33.69
C ARG A 267 45.15 15.50 34.12
N GLU A 268 44.60 15.41 35.34
CA GLU A 268 43.92 14.20 35.79
C GLU A 268 42.51 14.09 35.19
N GLY A 269 41.84 15.21 34.90
CA GLY A 269 40.55 15.28 34.21
C GLY A 269 40.62 14.68 32.80
N GLU A 270 41.62 15.06 32.01
CA GLU A 270 41.86 14.48 30.68
C GLU A 270 42.06 12.95 30.73
N ILE A 271 42.66 12.45 31.81
CA ILE A 271 42.86 11.01 32.02
C ILE A 271 41.55 10.37 32.50
N LEU A 272 40.82 11.03 33.40
CA LEU A 272 39.54 10.60 33.94
C LEU A 272 38.49 10.43 32.83
N GLU A 273 38.40 11.36 31.89
CA GLU A 273 37.47 11.27 30.75
C GLU A 273 37.70 9.97 29.96
N LEU A 274 38.96 9.63 29.68
CA LEU A 274 39.32 8.40 28.98
C LEU A 274 39.14 7.15 29.87
N LEU A 275 39.27 7.29 31.19
CA LEU A 275 38.94 6.21 32.14
C LEU A 275 37.43 5.89 32.10
N LEU A 276 36.57 6.90 32.05
CA LEU A 276 35.10 6.77 31.95
C LEU A 276 34.68 6.14 30.62
N GLN A 277 35.41 6.42 29.54
CA GLN A 277 35.29 5.72 28.25
C GLN A 277 35.88 4.28 28.25
N ARG A 278 36.30 3.78 29.41
CA ARG A 278 36.86 2.43 29.62
C ARG A 278 38.17 2.13 28.86
N LYS A 279 38.95 3.15 28.48
CA LYS A 279 40.22 2.99 27.75
C LYS A 279 41.37 2.49 28.62
N HIS A 280 42.11 1.47 28.20
CA HIS A 280 43.24 0.97 28.97
C HIS A 280 44.39 1.99 29.06
N ASN A 281 45.24 1.89 30.10
CA ASN A 281 46.32 2.87 30.34
C ASN A 281 47.28 3.02 29.15
N GLN A 282 47.48 1.98 28.35
CA GLN A 282 48.28 2.05 27.12
C GLN A 282 47.57 2.88 26.03
N GLU A 283 46.25 2.76 25.90
CA GLU A 283 45.45 3.54 24.96
C GLU A 283 45.41 5.02 25.38
N ILE A 284 45.24 5.28 26.68
CA ILE A 284 45.30 6.63 27.27
C ILE A 284 46.67 7.26 27.04
N ALA A 285 47.75 6.50 27.27
CA ALA A 285 49.12 6.96 27.04
C ALA A 285 49.35 7.36 25.58
N ASN A 286 48.86 6.54 24.65
CA ASN A 286 48.96 6.82 23.22
C ASN A 286 48.12 8.05 22.82
N GLN A 287 46.90 8.19 23.34
CA GLN A 287 45.96 9.24 22.97
C GLN A 287 46.36 10.62 23.52
N LEU A 288 46.91 10.66 24.74
CA LEU A 288 47.38 11.91 25.38
C LEU A 288 48.87 12.18 25.13
N TYR A 289 49.54 11.37 24.30
CA TYR A 289 50.97 11.43 24.02
C TYR A 289 51.84 11.43 25.30
N LEU A 290 51.47 10.57 26.27
CA LEU A 290 52.11 10.43 27.58
C LEU A 290 52.86 9.09 27.71
N SER A 291 53.81 9.01 28.64
CA SER A 291 54.40 7.72 29.01
C SER A 291 53.41 6.86 29.82
N LEU A 292 53.48 5.53 29.66
CA LEU A 292 52.65 4.60 30.45
C LEU A 292 52.85 4.79 31.97
N GLY A 293 54.07 5.10 32.41
CA GLY A 293 54.38 5.38 33.81
C GLY A 293 53.64 6.62 34.32
N THR A 294 53.60 7.68 33.52
CA THR A 294 52.89 8.93 33.82
C THR A 294 51.38 8.68 33.96
N VAL A 295 50.77 7.95 33.02
CA VAL A 295 49.34 7.60 33.08
C VAL A 295 49.04 6.79 34.34
N LYS A 296 49.86 5.78 34.67
CA LYS A 296 49.68 4.97 35.88
C LYS A 296 49.70 5.82 37.16
N THR A 297 50.62 6.78 37.28
CA THR A 297 50.70 7.68 38.42
C THR A 297 49.45 8.55 38.55
N HIS A 298 49.00 9.17 37.45
CA HIS A 298 47.77 9.98 37.47
C HIS A 298 46.52 9.13 37.76
N THR A 299 46.40 7.93 37.16
CA THR A 299 45.29 7.01 37.47
C THR A 299 45.28 6.63 38.95
N HIS A 300 46.44 6.39 39.56
CA HIS A 300 46.54 6.10 40.99
C HIS A 300 46.09 7.28 41.85
N ASN A 301 46.51 8.50 41.51
CA ASN A 301 46.08 9.71 42.21
C ASN A 301 44.57 9.94 42.09
N ILE A 302 43.99 9.70 40.91
CA ILE A 302 42.53 9.76 40.67
C ILE A 302 41.82 8.76 41.58
N PHE A 303 42.32 7.53 41.68
CA PHE A 303 41.69 6.50 42.54
C PHE A 303 41.73 6.89 44.02
N ILE A 304 42.84 7.47 44.48
CA ILE A 304 42.95 8.01 45.85
C ILE A 304 41.93 9.13 46.08
N LYS A 305 41.81 10.07 45.14
CA LYS A 305 40.89 11.22 45.25
C LYS A 305 39.42 10.81 45.22
N LEU A 306 39.08 9.79 44.42
CA LEU A 306 37.74 9.23 44.33
C LEU A 306 37.45 8.18 45.42
N GLN A 307 38.43 7.82 46.24
CA GLN A 307 38.35 6.78 47.28
C GLN A 307 37.90 5.41 46.74
N VAL A 308 38.44 5.02 45.58
CA VAL A 308 38.15 3.74 44.92
C VAL A 308 39.38 2.84 44.87
N GLU A 309 39.18 1.54 44.91
CA GLU A 309 40.26 0.55 44.78
C GLU A 309 40.28 -0.09 43.40
N LYS A 310 39.10 -0.19 42.76
CA LYS A 310 38.96 -0.82 41.44
C LYS A 310 38.61 0.21 40.38
N ARG A 311 39.17 -0.02 39.20
CA ARG A 311 38.89 0.80 38.02
C ARG A 311 37.41 0.86 37.64
N SER A 312 36.66 -0.22 37.84
CA SER A 312 35.22 -0.25 37.56
C SER A 312 34.42 0.70 38.46
N GLU A 313 34.89 0.93 39.69
CA GLU A 313 34.23 1.79 40.68
C GLU A 313 34.29 3.27 40.28
N VAL A 314 35.25 3.68 39.42
CA VAL A 314 35.32 5.05 38.88
C VAL A 314 34.06 5.42 38.10
N CYS A 315 33.56 4.51 37.25
CA CYS A 315 32.30 4.73 36.53
C CYS A 315 31.13 4.80 37.50
N GLU A 316 31.12 3.96 38.54
CA GLU A 316 30.04 3.93 39.53
C GLU A 316 29.96 5.25 40.33
N VAL A 317 31.11 5.82 40.69
CA VAL A 317 31.19 7.12 41.39
C VAL A 317 30.72 8.26 40.49
N TRP A 318 31.08 8.24 39.20
CA TRP A 318 30.59 9.22 38.22
C TRP A 318 29.07 9.14 38.05
N GLU A 319 28.53 7.94 37.79
CA GLU A 319 27.09 7.73 37.62
C GLU A 319 26.28 8.09 38.87
N ALA A 320 26.85 7.87 40.07
CA ALA A 320 26.24 8.27 41.33
C ALA A 320 26.22 9.80 41.50
N PHE A 321 27.28 10.49 41.06
CA PHE A 321 27.35 11.95 41.08
C PHE A 321 26.34 12.58 40.11
N GLU A 322 26.32 12.12 38.86
CA GLU A 322 25.41 12.59 37.82
C GLU A 322 23.94 12.46 38.25
N LYS A 323 23.56 11.31 38.81
CA LYS A 323 22.22 11.10 39.38
C LYS A 323 21.91 12.05 40.54
N SER A 324 22.90 12.38 41.38
CA SER A 324 22.67 13.26 42.54
C SER A 324 22.42 14.72 42.14
N GLU A 325 23.06 15.19 41.07
CA GLU A 325 22.88 16.56 40.56
C GLU A 325 21.64 16.69 39.66
N LEU A 326 21.18 15.62 39.01
CA LEU A 326 19.92 15.58 38.25
C LEU A 326 18.66 15.54 39.12
N THR A 327 18.79 15.27 40.43
CA THR A 327 17.64 15.14 41.37
C THR A 327 17.46 16.38 42.26
N GLN A 328 18.32 17.39 42.14
CA GLN A 328 18.16 18.72 42.77
C GLN A 328 17.55 19.70 41.78
#